data_AF-A0A858ZUP1-F1
#
_entry.id   AF-A0A858ZUP1-F1
#
_cell.length_a   1.000
_cell.length_b   1.000
_cell.length_c   1.000
_cell.angle_alpha   90.00
_cell.angle_beta   90.00
_cell.angle_gamma   90.00
#
_symmetry.space_group_name_H-M   'P 1'
#
loop_
_entity.id
_entity.type
_entity.pdbx_description
1 polymer ?
#
loop_
_entity_poly.entity_id
_entity_poly.type
_entity_poly.pdbx_seq_one_letter_code
_entity_poly.pdbx_strand_id
1 'polypeptide(L)'
;MRKRARIRIDDFALTASVSKQFMTDLENGKDTVQMGMVLSLLQRMGVRVSLELPDEVANVFHAEFDKVTRRRSLKSASRPKPAQVSSKFLSG
;
A
#
# COMPACT_ATOMS: atom_id res chain seq x y z
N MET A 1 -12.37 3.13 -14.65
CA MET A 1 -11.05 2.79 -15.26
C MET A 1 -11.10 1.43 -15.98
N ARG A 2 -11.37 0.31 -15.28
CA ARG A 2 -11.44 -1.04 -15.89
C ARG A 2 -12.42 -1.19 -17.06
N LYS A 3 -13.60 -0.55 -17.01
CA LYS A 3 -14.66 -0.68 -18.03
C LYS A 3 -14.18 -0.23 -19.41
N ARG A 4 -13.35 0.82 -19.47
CA ARG A 4 -12.74 1.31 -20.71
C ARG A 4 -11.68 0.35 -21.25
N ALA A 5 -11.00 -0.39 -20.36
CA ALA A 5 -10.00 -1.41 -20.70
C ALA A 5 -10.60 -2.82 -20.91
N ARG A 6 -11.93 -2.99 -20.81
CA ARG A 6 -12.63 -4.29 -20.87
C ARG A 6 -12.12 -5.34 -19.86
N ILE A 7 -11.61 -4.89 -18.72
CA ILE A 7 -11.12 -5.78 -17.64
C ILE A 7 -12.25 -6.12 -16.68
N ARG A 8 -12.40 -7.40 -16.31
CA ARG A 8 -13.39 -7.82 -15.33
C ARG A 8 -12.98 -7.35 -13.93
N ILE A 9 -13.97 -7.18 -13.07
CA ILE A 9 -13.73 -6.70 -11.70
C ILE A 9 -12.82 -7.66 -10.91
N ASP A 10 -12.94 -8.97 -11.14
CA ASP A 10 -12.14 -9.98 -10.44
C ASP A 10 -10.66 -9.91 -10.86
N ASP A 11 -10.39 -9.71 -12.15
CA ASP A 11 -9.03 -9.60 -12.69
C ASP A 11 -8.34 -8.33 -12.18
N PHE A 12 -9.10 -7.25 -12.05
CA PHE A 12 -8.62 -5.98 -11.51
C PHE A 12 -8.36 -6.06 -10.00
N ALA A 13 -9.28 -6.69 -9.25
CA ALA A 13 -9.12 -6.94 -7.82
C ALA A 13 -7.88 -7.81 -7.53
N LEU A 14 -7.63 -8.84 -8.35
CA LEU A 14 -6.44 -9.69 -8.27
C LEU A 14 -5.15 -8.89 -8.50
N THR A 15 -5.10 -8.12 -9.60
CA THR A 15 -3.94 -7.27 -9.95
C THR A 15 -3.62 -6.24 -8.87
N ALA A 16 -4.65 -5.80 -8.15
CA ALA A 16 -4.58 -4.85 -7.05
C ALA A 16 -4.45 -5.47 -5.65
N SER A 17 -4.46 -6.80 -5.54
CA SER A 17 -4.62 -7.58 -4.29
C SER A 17 -5.61 -6.96 -3.30
N VAL A 18 -6.80 -6.64 -3.79
CA VAL A 18 -7.94 -6.24 -2.97
C VAL A 18 -9.09 -7.21 -3.21
N SER A 19 -10.12 -7.16 -2.36
CA SER A 19 -11.31 -7.98 -2.57
C SER A 19 -12.17 -7.42 -3.71
N LYS A 20 -12.98 -8.29 -4.32
CA LYS A 20 -14.03 -7.89 -5.28
C LYS A 20 -14.99 -6.86 -4.67
N GLN A 21 -15.41 -7.08 -3.41
CA GLN A 21 -16.32 -6.18 -2.72
C GLN A 21 -15.72 -4.79 -2.54
N PHE A 22 -14.43 -4.71 -2.18
CA PHE A 22 -13.72 -3.44 -2.09
C PHE A 22 -13.72 -2.71 -3.44
N MET A 23 -13.45 -3.42 -4.54
CA MET A 23 -13.50 -2.82 -5.88
C MET A 23 -14.90 -2.31 -6.25
N THR A 24 -15.95 -3.04 -5.89
CA THR A 24 -17.33 -2.58 -6.11
C THR A 24 -17.63 -1.32 -5.30
N ASP A 25 -17.30 -1.32 -4.01
CA ASP A 25 -17.51 -0.17 -3.11
C ASP A 25 -16.73 1.06 -3.61
N LEU A 26 -15.49 0.86 -4.06
CA LEU A 26 -14.65 1.91 -4.64
C LEU A 26 -15.22 2.45 -5.96
N GLU A 27 -15.68 1.58 -6.88
CA GLU A 27 -16.28 2.02 -8.16
C GLU A 27 -17.59 2.79 -7.97
N ASN A 28 -18.32 2.48 -6.90
CA ASN A 28 -19.56 3.16 -6.53
C ASN A 28 -19.33 4.42 -5.66
N GLY A 29 -18.09 4.73 -5.29
CA GLY A 29 -17.76 5.92 -4.51
C GLY A 29 -18.26 5.87 -3.07
N LYS A 30 -18.30 4.69 -2.44
CA LYS A 30 -18.75 4.54 -1.06
C LYS A 30 -17.81 5.26 -0.09
N ASP A 31 -18.36 6.10 0.78
CA ASP A 31 -17.59 6.94 1.71
C ASP A 31 -16.74 6.15 2.72
N THR A 32 -17.11 4.90 3.01
CA THR A 32 -16.40 4.04 3.97
C THR A 32 -15.18 3.32 3.38
N VAL A 33 -14.82 3.61 2.13
CA VAL A 33 -13.67 2.96 1.49
C VAL A 33 -12.38 3.42 2.16
N GLN A 34 -11.54 2.46 2.55
CA GLN A 34 -10.27 2.77 3.22
C GLN A 34 -9.30 3.45 2.25
N MET A 35 -9.05 4.75 2.45
CA MET A 35 -8.20 5.55 1.56
C MET A 35 -6.77 4.98 1.44
N GLY A 36 -6.23 4.37 2.50
CA GLY A 36 -4.92 3.70 2.44
C GLY A 36 -4.86 2.56 1.41
N MET A 37 -5.96 1.81 1.25
CA MET A 37 -6.06 0.77 0.23
C MET A 37 -6.20 1.36 -1.17
N VAL A 38 -6.92 2.48 -1.32
CA VAL A 38 -7.04 3.21 -2.60
C VAL A 38 -5.68 3.70 -3.07
N LEU A 39 -4.91 4.37 -2.20
CA LEU A 39 -3.58 4.85 -2.51
C LEU A 39 -2.61 3.70 -2.87
N SER A 40 -2.69 2.58 -2.15
CA SER A 40 -1.90 1.38 -2.44
C SER A 40 -2.27 0.77 -3.80
N LEU A 41 -3.57 0.72 -4.13
CA LEU A 41 -4.07 0.29 -5.44
C LEU A 41 -3.50 1.18 -6.56
N LEU A 42 -3.62 2.50 -6.42
CA LEU A 42 -3.13 3.46 -7.43
C LEU A 42 -1.62 3.33 -7.64
N GLN A 43 -0.84 3.18 -6.56
CA GLN A 43 0.60 2.95 -6.62
C GLN A 43 0.93 1.69 -7.42
N ARG A 44 0.25 0.57 -7.17
CA ARG A 44 0.48 -0.69 -7.89
C ARG A 44 0.09 -0.64 -9.36
N MET A 45 -0.87 0.21 -9.69
CA MET A 45 -1.26 0.48 -11.07
C MET A 45 -0.30 1.44 -11.80
N GLY A 46 0.75 1.94 -11.13
CA GLY A 46 1.65 2.95 -11.70
C GLY A 46 1.00 4.33 -11.83
N VAL A 47 -0.13 4.57 -11.15
CA VAL A 47 -0.78 5.88 -11.13
C VAL A 47 -0.09 6.77 -10.09
N ARG A 48 0.50 7.87 -10.55
CA ARG A 48 1.11 8.87 -9.68
C ARG A 48 0.03 9.78 -9.11
N VAL A 49 0.01 9.91 -7.78
CA VAL A 49 -0.86 10.84 -7.06
C VAL A 49 0.02 11.95 -6.49
N SER A 50 -0.33 13.20 -6.78
CA SER A 50 0.28 14.39 -6.18
C SER A 50 -0.73 15.07 -5.28
N LEU A 51 -0.30 15.49 -4.09
CA LEU A 51 -1.08 16.33 -3.21
C LEU A 51 -0.38 17.68 -3.13
N GLU A 52 -1.15 18.74 -3.34
CA GLU A 52 -0.70 20.10 -3.11
C GLU A 52 -0.93 20.44 -1.64
N LEU A 53 0.13 20.93 -0.99
CA LEU A 53 0.06 21.39 0.39
C LEU A 53 0.24 22.90 0.39
N PRO A 54 -0.65 23.65 1.05
CA PRO A 54 -0.42 25.06 1.32
C PRO A 54 0.87 25.27 2.13
N ASP A 55 1.58 26.37 1.86
CA ASP A 55 2.84 26.69 2.54
C ASP A 55 2.68 26.77 4.07
N GLU A 56 1.51 27.24 4.52
CA GLU A 56 1.14 27.36 5.92
C GLU A 56 1.23 26.04 6.70
N VAL A 57 1.01 24.90 6.03
CA VAL A 57 1.03 23.57 6.66
C VAL A 57 2.30 22.77 6.35
N ALA A 58 3.19 23.28 5.49
CA ALA A 58 4.39 22.57 5.07
C ALA A 58 5.29 22.22 6.27
N ASN A 59 5.51 23.15 7.18
CA ASN A 59 6.34 22.94 8.36
C ASN A 59 5.78 21.85 9.29
N VAL A 60 4.46 21.85 9.51
CA VAL A 60 3.78 20.84 10.33
C VAL A 60 3.88 19.46 9.66
N PHE A 61 3.65 19.42 8.34
CA PHE A 61 3.78 18.20 7.57
C PHE A 61 5.18 17.59 7.66
N HIS A 62 6.23 18.39 7.45
CA HIS A 62 7.62 17.91 7.53
C HIS A 62 7.93 17.35 8.92
N ALA A 63 7.55 18.04 10.00
CA ALA A 63 7.77 17.57 11.35
C ALA A 63 7.06 16.23 11.64
N GLU A 64 5.82 16.05 11.19
CA GLU A 64 5.09 14.78 11.35
C GLU A 64 5.67 13.66 10.46
N PHE A 65 6.06 14.00 9.24
CA PHE A 65 6.66 13.07 8.29
C PHE A 65 7.97 12.48 8.84
N ASP A 66 8.83 13.32 9.42
CA ASP A 66 10.08 12.90 10.04
C ASP A 66 9.85 11.96 11.23
N LYS A 67 8.85 12.25 12.07
CA LYS A 67 8.47 11.38 13.19
C LYS A 67 8.06 9.99 12.71
N VAL A 68 7.23 9.91 11.66
CA VAL A 68 6.77 8.64 11.08
C VAL A 68 7.94 7.86 10.47
N THR A 69 8.80 8.55 9.72
CA THR A 69 9.96 7.93 9.07
C THR A 69 10.94 7.35 10.08
N ARG A 70 11.20 8.08 11.18
CA ARG A 70 12.04 7.60 12.29
C ARG A 70 11.45 6.37 12.98
N ARG A 71 10.14 6.35 13.25
CA ARG A 71 9.48 5.17 13.83
C ARG A 71 9.63 3.94 12.94
N ARG A 72 9.50 4.11 11.62
CA ARG A 72 9.67 3.01 10.65
C ARG A 72 11.10 2.49 10.61
N SER A 73 12.11 3.36 10.59
CA SER A 73 13.52 2.94 10.55
C SER A 73 13.92 2.17 11.82
N LEU A 74 13.45 2.60 12.99
CA LEU A 74 13.66 1.89 14.25
C LEU A 74 12.98 0.51 14.25
N LYS A 75 11.74 0.41 13.73
CA LYS A 75 11.01 -0.86 13.61
C LYS A 75 11.66 -1.83 12.62
N SER A 76 12.26 -1.34 11.53
CA SER A 76 13.00 -2.21 10.60
C SER A 76 14.32 -2.69 11.19
N ALA A 77 14.99 -1.87 11.99
CA ALA A 77 16.26 -2.21 12.63
C ALA A 77 16.09 -3.23 13.78
N SER A 78 14.94 -3.24 14.46
CA SER A 78 14.65 -4.17 15.55
C SER A 78 14.11 -5.54 15.10
N ARG A 79 13.92 -5.76 13.79
CA ARG A 79 13.43 -7.05 13.29
C ARG A 79 14.57 -8.09 13.35
N PRO A 80 14.46 -9.16 14.16
CA PRO A 80 15.52 -10.16 14.26
C PRO A 80 15.76 -10.83 12.90
N LYS A 81 17.03 -11.07 12.54
CA LYS A 81 17.39 -11.82 11.34
C LYS A 81 16.76 -13.22 11.44
N PRO A 82 16.09 -13.72 10.38
CA PRO A 82 15.59 -15.10 10.39
C PRO A 82 16.77 -16.05 10.63
N ALA A 83 16.64 -16.90 11.65
CA ALA A 83 17.63 -17.91 11.97
C ALA A 83 17.89 -18.76 10.72
N GLN A 84 19.16 -18.83 10.29
CA GLN A 84 19.55 -19.73 9.23
C GLN A 84 19.31 -21.15 9.71
N VAL A 85 18.24 -21.78 9.25
CA VAL A 85 17.96 -23.19 9.52
C VAL A 85 19.00 -23.99 8.73
N SER A 86 20.02 -24.45 9.44
CA SER A 86 21.06 -25.34 8.92
C SER A 86 20.42 -26.66 8.49
N SER A 87 20.32 -26.88 7.18
CA SER A 87 19.93 -28.16 6.60
C SER A 87 21.08 -29.15 6.76
N LYS A 88 21.11 -29.87 7.88
CA LYS A 88 22.07 -30.94 8.13
C LYS A 88 21.36 -32.25 8.47
N PHE A 89 20.50 -32.73 7.59
CA PHE A 89 20.14 -34.15 7.52
C PHE A 89 19.81 -34.47 6.07
N LEU A 90 20.63 -35.34 5.44
CA LEU A 90 20.32 -36.30 4.37
C LEU A 90 21.63 -36.77 3.69
N SER A 91 22.27 -37.75 4.32
CA SER A 91 23.09 -38.84 3.75
C SER A 91 23.34 -39.75 4.95
N GLY A 92 22.90 -41.01 4.96
CA GLY A 92 23.00 -42.00 3.92
C GLY A 92 23.68 -43.18 4.59
#